data_AF-A0A2N3ABA1-F1
#
_entry.id   AF-A0A2N3ABA1-F1
#
_cell.length_a   1.000
_cell.length_b   1.000
_cell.length_c   1.000
_cell.angle_alpha   90.00
_cell.angle_beta   90.00
_cell.angle_gamma   90.00
#
_symmetry.space_group_name_H-M   'P 1'
#
loop_
_entity.id
_entity.type
_entity.pdbx_description
1 polymer ?
#
loop_
_entity_poly.entity_id
_entity_poly.type
_entity_poly.pdbx_seq_one_letter_code
_entity_poly.pdbx_strand_id
1 'polypeptide(L)'
;MKKYWLIVFPVVILLFFTACASKKTLFFTQGIRENVESYNIDLKDIQFYTSRKIILERNLTYEETNVSSGKVRFENGQYIERIIIKKNTQGVCKEYNTESIDVAFEQGENRDLTFVHNAKDQYQVSAIEWEKKFGRIDYDTTTYYISPGGEKAKLKIKKEDIYKFKKQERVAPGQSVSTK
;
A
#
# COMPACT_ATOMS: atom_id res chain seq x y z
N MET A 1 -62.54 -14.02 14.85
CA MET A 1 -62.13 -15.39 14.39
C MET A 1 -61.21 -15.23 13.18
N LYS A 2 -60.32 -16.19 12.85
CA LYS A 2 -59.97 -17.43 13.56
C LYS A 2 -58.72 -17.22 14.46
N LYS A 3 -57.77 -18.17 14.44
CA LYS A 3 -56.50 -18.34 15.15
C LYS A 3 -55.57 -19.05 14.15
N TYR A 4 -54.29 -18.65 14.10
CA TYR A 4 -53.10 -19.34 13.55
C TYR A 4 -53.10 -19.96 12.12
N TRP A 5 -52.16 -19.47 11.31
CA TRP A 5 -51.30 -20.28 10.41
C TRP A 5 -49.94 -19.56 10.34
N LEU A 6 -49.07 -19.72 11.34
CA LEU A 6 -48.00 -20.73 11.42
C LEU A 6 -47.11 -20.85 10.17
N ILE A 7 -45.93 -20.23 10.26
CA ILE A 7 -44.65 -20.74 9.72
C ILE A 7 -44.63 -21.03 8.21
N VAL A 8 -44.27 -20.00 7.42
CA VAL A 8 -43.57 -20.21 6.14
C VAL A 8 -42.32 -19.33 6.09
N PHE A 9 -41.19 -19.95 6.46
CA PHE A 9 -39.87 -19.76 5.86
C PHE A 9 -39.11 -18.42 6.05
N PRO A 10 -38.52 -18.16 7.23
CA PRO A 10 -37.46 -17.16 7.39
C PRO A 10 -36.10 -17.73 6.91
N VAL A 11 -35.93 -17.94 5.60
CA VAL A 11 -34.68 -18.48 5.01
C VAL A 11 -34.19 -17.62 3.83
N VAL A 12 -34.08 -16.31 4.07
CA VAL A 12 -33.39 -15.36 3.16
C VAL A 12 -32.34 -14.55 3.93
N ILE A 13 -31.68 -15.18 4.91
CA ILE A 13 -30.59 -14.59 5.72
C ILE A 13 -29.48 -15.62 5.90
N LEU A 14 -28.71 -15.95 4.86
CA LEU A 14 -27.43 -16.71 5.00
C LEU A 14 -26.51 -16.79 3.75
N LEU A 15 -26.54 -15.83 2.80
CA LEU A 15 -25.68 -15.86 1.60
C LEU A 15 -24.82 -14.59 1.35
N PHE A 16 -24.44 -13.87 2.41
CA PHE A 16 -23.42 -12.81 2.33
C PHE A 16 -22.10 -13.15 3.06
N PHE A 17 -21.79 -14.44 3.22
CA PHE A 17 -20.40 -14.87 3.40
C PHE A 17 -19.66 -14.87 2.05
N THR A 18 -19.59 -13.70 1.42
CA THR A 18 -18.70 -13.50 0.26
C THR A 18 -17.28 -13.75 0.73
N ALA A 19 -16.67 -14.84 0.23
CA ALA A 19 -15.41 -15.35 0.73
C ALA A 19 -14.35 -14.23 0.80
N CYS A 20 -13.79 -14.03 1.99
CA CYS A 20 -12.56 -13.25 2.16
C CYS A 20 -11.38 -14.09 1.65
N ALA A 21 -11.41 -14.44 0.36
CA ALA A 21 -10.32 -15.07 -0.35
C ALA A 21 -9.14 -14.10 -0.31
N SER A 22 -8.18 -14.39 0.58
CA SER A 22 -7.06 -13.52 0.85
C SER A 22 -6.12 -13.49 -0.35
N LYS A 23 -6.41 -12.57 -1.29
CA LYS A 23 -5.62 -12.31 -2.50
C LYS A 23 -4.14 -12.23 -2.11
N LYS A 24 -3.33 -13.14 -2.63
CA LYS A 24 -2.02 -13.43 -2.05
C LYS A 24 -1.07 -12.28 -2.40
N THR A 25 -0.80 -11.40 -1.44
CA THR A 25 0.16 -10.32 -1.66
C THR A 25 1.59 -10.85 -1.58
N LEU A 26 2.45 -10.42 -2.49
CA LEU A 26 3.90 -10.67 -2.48
C LEU A 26 4.63 -9.33 -2.29
N PHE A 27 5.86 -9.35 -1.76
CA PHE A 27 6.69 -8.15 -1.73
C PHE A 27 6.98 -7.69 -3.16
N PHE A 28 6.93 -6.38 -3.40
CA PHE A 28 7.38 -5.82 -4.67
C PHE A 28 8.91 -5.77 -4.65
N THR A 29 9.54 -6.39 -5.64
CA THR A 29 11.01 -6.48 -5.74
C THR A 29 11.52 -5.89 -7.05
N GLN A 30 12.83 -5.62 -7.11
CA GLN A 30 13.49 -5.14 -8.33
C GLN A 30 13.25 -6.07 -9.53
N GLY A 31 13.41 -7.38 -9.37
CA GLY A 31 13.06 -8.33 -10.43
C GLY A 31 11.58 -8.35 -10.81
N ILE A 32 10.65 -8.02 -9.91
CA ILE A 32 9.22 -7.85 -10.26
C ILE A 32 9.01 -6.58 -11.07
N ARG A 33 9.69 -5.48 -10.70
CA ARG A 33 9.67 -4.21 -11.45
C ARG A 33 10.17 -4.41 -12.88
N GLU A 34 11.31 -5.06 -13.05
CA GLU A 34 11.87 -5.36 -14.38
C GLU A 34 10.91 -6.19 -15.24
N ASN A 35 10.23 -7.18 -14.64
CA ASN A 35 9.18 -7.93 -15.33
C ASN A 35 8.00 -7.02 -15.73
N VAL A 36 7.55 -6.10 -14.87
CA VAL A 36 6.47 -5.14 -15.17
C VAL A 36 6.86 -4.21 -16.32
N GLU A 37 8.02 -3.57 -16.22
CA GLU A 37 8.51 -2.60 -17.20
C GLU A 37 8.75 -3.26 -18.56
N SER A 38 9.18 -4.54 -18.60
CA SER A 38 9.34 -5.30 -19.86
C SER A 38 8.03 -5.59 -20.60
N TYR A 39 6.88 -5.49 -19.94
CA TYR A 39 5.55 -5.54 -20.58
C TYR A 39 5.02 -4.16 -20.99
N ASN A 40 5.83 -3.09 -20.88
CA ASN A 40 5.43 -1.68 -21.06
C ASN A 40 4.28 -1.24 -20.13
N ILE A 41 4.27 -1.73 -18.89
CA ILE A 41 3.28 -1.36 -17.88
C ILE A 41 3.88 -0.28 -16.98
N ASP A 42 3.19 0.85 -16.86
CA ASP A 42 3.59 1.96 -15.99
C ASP A 42 3.42 1.56 -14.51
N LEU A 43 4.36 1.96 -13.64
CA LEU A 43 4.25 1.73 -12.20
C LEU A 43 3.08 2.51 -11.58
N LYS A 44 2.62 3.60 -12.21
CA LYS A 44 1.43 4.38 -11.84
C LYS A 44 0.12 3.59 -12.06
N ASP A 45 0.11 2.59 -12.94
CA ASP A 45 -1.01 1.65 -13.12
C ASP A 45 -1.05 0.53 -12.07
N ILE A 46 -0.05 0.43 -11.19
CA ILE A 46 0.06 -0.62 -10.17
C ILE A 46 -0.51 -0.16 -8.84
N GLN A 47 -1.44 -0.97 -8.31
CA GLN A 47 -1.89 -0.84 -6.93
C GLN A 47 -0.91 -1.50 -5.95
N PHE A 48 -0.20 -0.68 -5.18
CA PHE A 48 0.66 -1.12 -4.10
C PHE A 48 -0.08 -1.29 -2.77
N TYR A 49 0.53 -2.02 -1.83
CA TYR A 49 0.04 -2.25 -0.47
C TYR A 49 1.18 -2.21 0.54
N THR A 50 0.98 -1.61 1.71
CA THR A 50 1.97 -1.66 2.79
C THR A 50 2.13 -3.06 3.39
N SER A 51 3.36 -3.49 3.67
CA SER A 51 3.65 -4.79 4.33
C SER A 51 3.36 -4.81 5.84
N ARG A 52 3.38 -3.64 6.49
CA ARG A 52 3.11 -3.41 7.92
C ARG A 52 2.55 -2.01 8.14
N LYS A 53 2.18 -1.70 9.38
CA LYS A 53 1.81 -0.34 9.82
C LYS A 53 3.02 0.59 9.72
N ILE A 54 2.81 1.78 9.17
CA ILE A 54 3.68 2.95 9.31
C ILE A 54 2.95 3.92 10.25
N ILE A 55 3.69 4.53 11.17
CA ILE A 55 3.20 5.67 11.95
C ILE A 55 4.13 6.82 11.58
N LEU A 56 3.53 7.95 11.22
CA LEU A 56 4.21 9.23 11.12
C LEU A 56 3.83 10.01 12.38
N GLU A 57 4.80 10.55 13.10
CA GLU A 57 4.54 11.37 14.28
C GLU A 57 5.42 12.62 14.34
N ARG A 58 4.87 13.68 14.93
CA ARG A 58 5.59 14.91 15.26
C ARG A 58 5.09 15.46 16.59
N ASN A 59 5.97 16.13 17.31
CA ASN A 59 5.60 16.88 18.51
C ASN A 59 4.97 18.21 18.09
N LEU A 60 3.95 18.65 18.83
CA LEU A 60 3.25 19.92 18.63
C LEU A 60 3.42 20.82 19.86
N THR A 61 3.51 22.12 19.60
CA THR A 61 3.12 23.16 20.58
C THR A 61 1.61 23.15 20.80
N TYR A 62 1.13 23.87 21.83
CA TYR A 62 -0.31 23.98 22.09
C TYR A 62 -1.07 24.64 20.93
N GLU A 63 -0.48 25.66 20.30
CA GLU A 63 -1.10 26.40 19.19
C GLU A 63 -1.30 25.50 17.96
N GLU A 64 -0.28 24.70 17.62
CA GLU A 64 -0.30 23.77 16.49
C GLU A 64 -1.35 22.64 16.62
N THR A 65 -1.85 22.35 17.83
CA THR A 65 -2.92 21.35 18.02
C THR A 65 -4.21 21.71 17.27
N ASN A 66 -4.44 23.00 16.98
CA ASN A 66 -5.63 23.48 16.28
C ASN A 66 -5.55 23.29 14.75
N VAL A 67 -4.36 23.04 14.20
CA VAL A 67 -4.08 22.91 12.76
C VAL A 67 -3.51 21.54 12.38
N SER A 68 -3.66 20.55 13.27
CA SER A 68 -3.24 19.16 13.01
C SER A 68 -4.10 18.49 11.93
N SER A 69 -3.46 17.75 11.02
CA SER A 69 -4.09 16.91 9.99
C SER A 69 -4.35 15.47 10.45
N GLY A 70 -3.61 14.99 11.45
CA GLY A 70 -3.69 13.67 12.06
C GLY A 70 -4.40 13.65 13.42
N LYS A 71 -4.14 12.60 14.22
CA LYS A 71 -4.71 12.47 15.57
C LYS A 71 -3.74 12.98 16.62
N VAL A 72 -4.08 14.08 17.28
CA VAL A 72 -3.35 14.61 18.44
C VAL A 72 -3.62 13.78 19.69
N ARG A 73 -2.58 13.59 20.50
CA ARG A 73 -2.64 13.03 21.85
C ARG A 73 -1.72 13.79 22.79
N PHE A 74 -2.05 13.83 24.08
CA PHE A 74 -1.13 14.32 25.11
C PHE A 74 -0.47 13.13 25.80
N GLU A 75 0.84 12.95 25.60
CA GLU A 75 1.64 11.83 26.12
C GLU A 75 2.95 12.40 26.69
N ASN A 76 3.36 11.99 27.90
CA ASN A 76 4.60 12.43 28.56
C ASN A 76 4.83 13.97 28.64
N GLY A 77 3.75 14.75 28.78
CA GLY A 77 3.83 16.22 28.86
C GLY A 77 3.93 16.92 27.50
N GLN A 78 3.84 16.19 26.38
CA GLN A 78 3.92 16.72 25.03
C GLN A 78 2.64 16.42 24.25
N TYR A 79 2.24 17.33 23.36
CA TYR A 79 1.25 17.02 22.33
C TYR A 79 1.96 16.31 21.19
N ILE A 80 1.43 15.16 20.77
CA ILE A 80 1.99 14.33 19.70
C ILE A 80 0.89 14.11 18.67
N GLU A 81 1.13 14.54 17.44
CA GLU A 81 0.29 14.23 16.29
C GLU A 81 0.72 12.89 15.69
N ARG A 82 -0.25 12.04 15.32
CA ARG A 82 0.02 10.78 14.61
C ARG A 82 -0.87 10.57 13.40
N ILE A 83 -0.24 10.27 12.27
CA ILE A 83 -0.86 9.72 11.05
C ILE A 83 -0.54 8.22 11.01
N ILE A 84 -1.55 7.37 10.74
CA ILE A 84 -1.41 5.91 10.84
C ILE A 84 -1.81 5.23 9.53
N ILE A 85 -0.80 4.92 8.72
CA ILE A 85 -0.95 4.08 7.53
C ILE A 85 -0.96 2.62 8.00
N LYS A 86 -2.13 1.98 8.00
CA LYS A 86 -2.31 0.60 8.46
C LYS A 86 -1.54 -0.39 7.57
N LYS A 87 -1.37 -1.63 8.06
CA LYS A 87 -0.89 -2.75 7.24
C LYS A 87 -1.91 -3.05 6.14
N ASN A 88 -1.44 -3.33 4.93
CA ASN A 88 -2.24 -3.56 3.72
C ASN A 88 -3.04 -2.32 3.26
N THR A 89 -2.72 -1.10 3.69
CA THR A 89 -3.30 0.11 3.08
C THR A 89 -2.91 0.16 1.60
N GLN A 90 -3.90 0.40 0.73
CA GLN A 90 -3.71 0.60 -0.71
C GLN A 90 -2.96 1.90 -0.96
N GLY A 91 -1.99 1.87 -1.86
CA GLY A 91 -1.27 3.07 -2.30
C GLY A 91 -1.07 3.09 -3.81
N VAL A 92 -1.03 4.29 -4.38
CA VAL A 92 -0.80 4.56 -5.80
C VAL A 92 0.56 5.21 -5.98
N CYS A 93 1.30 4.82 -7.01
CA CYS A 93 2.54 5.51 -7.35
C CYS A 93 2.20 6.93 -7.86
N LYS A 94 2.90 7.93 -7.33
CA LYS A 94 2.82 9.32 -7.73
C LYS A 94 3.92 9.62 -8.73
N GLU A 95 5.17 9.38 -8.32
CA GLU A 95 6.37 9.44 -9.15
C GLU A 95 7.27 8.23 -8.90
N TYR A 96 8.21 7.99 -9.83
CA TYR A 96 9.23 6.97 -9.70
C TYR A 96 10.45 7.29 -10.57
N ASN A 97 11.61 6.82 -10.16
CA ASN A 97 12.84 6.80 -10.97
C ASN A 97 13.44 5.38 -10.95
N THR A 98 14.67 5.17 -11.38
CA THR A 98 15.32 3.83 -11.42
C THR A 98 15.50 3.19 -10.05
N GLU A 99 15.62 3.98 -8.98
CA GLU A 99 15.95 3.49 -7.63
C GLU A 99 14.77 3.56 -6.65
N SER A 100 13.91 4.59 -6.80
CA SER A 100 12.81 4.89 -5.90
C SER A 100 11.42 4.88 -6.56
N ILE A 101 10.40 4.65 -5.73
CA ILE A 101 8.98 4.77 -6.07
C ILE A 101 8.30 5.55 -4.94
N ASP A 102 7.67 6.66 -5.28
CA ASP A 102 6.92 7.50 -4.35
C ASP A 102 5.45 7.09 -4.37
N VAL A 103 4.93 6.67 -3.22
CA VAL A 103 3.60 6.05 -3.11
C VAL A 103 2.71 6.78 -2.13
N ALA A 104 1.60 7.35 -2.62
CA ALA A 104 0.55 7.96 -1.80
C ALA A 104 -0.43 6.92 -1.28
N PHE A 105 -0.67 6.93 0.03
CA PHE A 105 -1.63 6.04 0.72
C PHE A 105 -2.93 6.75 1.14
N GLU A 106 -3.01 8.05 0.91
CA GLU A 106 -4.20 8.89 1.08
C GLU A 106 -4.20 10.03 0.03
N GLN A 107 -5.27 10.83 0.01
CA GLN A 107 -5.40 11.95 -0.93
C GLN A 107 -4.76 13.22 -0.37
N GLY A 108 -4.10 13.98 -1.25
CA GLY A 108 -3.47 15.27 -0.98
C GLY A 108 -2.16 15.46 -1.74
N GLU A 109 -1.61 16.66 -1.67
CA GLU A 109 -0.29 17.00 -2.21
C GLU A 109 0.79 16.66 -1.18
N ASN A 110 1.97 16.20 -1.63
CA ASN A 110 3.09 15.78 -0.78
C ASN A 110 2.72 14.72 0.29
N ARG A 111 1.74 13.86 0.02
CA ARG A 111 1.25 12.79 0.93
C ARG A 111 1.67 11.38 0.49
N ASP A 112 2.71 11.33 -0.31
CA ASP A 112 3.45 10.14 -0.69
C ASP A 112 4.60 9.83 0.26
N LEU A 113 5.06 8.58 0.23
CA LEU A 113 6.27 8.14 0.90
C LEU A 113 7.18 7.48 -0.13
N THR A 114 8.45 7.84 -0.11
CA THR A 114 9.48 7.22 -0.95
C THR A 114 9.81 5.80 -0.47
N PHE A 115 9.91 4.87 -1.42
CA PHE A 115 10.40 3.51 -1.20
C PHE A 115 11.59 3.22 -2.12
N VAL A 116 12.67 2.71 -1.55
CA VAL A 116 13.91 2.32 -2.26
C VAL A 116 14.16 0.84 -2.03
N HIS A 117 14.73 0.14 -3.01
CA HIS A 117 15.09 -1.27 -2.86
C HIS A 117 16.17 -1.45 -1.77
N ASN A 118 15.98 -2.41 -0.87
CA ASN A 118 16.99 -2.78 0.13
C ASN A 118 17.87 -3.95 -0.35
N ALA A 119 18.85 -4.37 0.45
CA ALA A 119 19.72 -5.53 0.20
C ALA A 119 19.03 -6.92 0.14
N LYS A 120 17.69 -6.96 -0.02
CA LYS A 120 16.89 -8.15 -0.36
C LYS A 120 16.01 -7.89 -1.58
N ASP A 121 16.40 -6.90 -2.39
CA ASP A 121 15.71 -6.34 -3.55
C ASP A 121 14.28 -5.87 -3.31
N GLN A 122 13.87 -5.67 -2.05
CA GLN A 122 12.49 -5.31 -1.69
C GLN A 122 12.37 -3.81 -1.45
N TYR A 123 11.47 -3.15 -2.17
CA TYR A 123 11.14 -1.73 -2.01
C TYR A 123 10.65 -1.44 -0.59
N GLN A 124 11.49 -0.78 0.21
CA GLN A 124 11.31 -0.45 1.62
C GLN A 124 11.27 1.06 1.81
N VAL A 125 10.46 1.52 2.76
CA VAL A 125 10.30 2.96 3.03
C VAL A 125 11.66 3.58 3.36
N SER A 126 11.98 4.69 2.71
CA SER A 126 13.16 5.50 2.98
C SER A 126 12.78 6.73 3.81
N ALA A 127 13.79 7.48 4.23
CA ALA A 127 13.66 8.75 4.92
C ALA A 127 14.84 9.64 4.50
N ILE A 128 14.70 10.95 4.66
CA ILE A 128 15.76 11.93 4.39
C ILE A 128 16.94 11.68 5.35
N GLU A 129 16.64 11.28 6.57
CA GLU A 129 17.62 11.01 7.63
C GLU A 129 17.07 9.97 8.62
N TRP A 130 17.96 9.17 9.22
CA TRP A 130 17.59 8.16 10.23
C TRP A 130 18.36 8.37 11.53
N GLU A 131 17.67 8.69 12.63
CA GLU A 131 18.26 8.74 13.97
C GLU A 131 17.58 7.71 14.89
N LYS A 132 18.34 6.78 15.48
CA LYS A 132 17.84 5.82 16.51
C LYS A 132 16.56 5.04 16.11
N LYS A 133 16.34 4.83 14.80
CA LYS A 133 15.16 4.21 14.12
C LYS A 133 13.97 5.13 13.82
N PHE A 134 14.06 6.42 14.13
CA PHE A 134 13.14 7.45 13.62
C PHE A 134 13.63 7.92 12.25
N GLY A 135 12.74 7.97 11.26
CA GLY A 135 13.06 8.41 9.90
C GLY A 135 12.44 9.77 9.59
N ARG A 136 13.25 10.81 9.42
CA ARG A 136 12.76 12.17 9.10
C ARG A 136 12.27 12.22 7.65
N ILE A 137 11.03 12.63 7.45
CA ILE A 137 10.39 12.81 6.14
C ILE A 137 9.65 14.14 6.11
N ASP A 138 9.43 14.68 4.91
CA ASP A 138 8.45 15.74 4.71
C ASP A 138 7.14 15.08 4.23
N TYR A 139 6.00 15.50 4.81
CA TYR A 139 4.69 14.92 4.54
C TYR A 139 3.60 15.96 4.75
N ASP A 140 2.68 16.08 3.80
CA ASP A 140 1.68 17.15 3.74
C ASP A 140 2.37 18.53 3.64
N THR A 141 2.30 19.36 4.69
CA THR A 141 2.88 20.72 4.71
C THR A 141 4.07 20.87 5.68
N THR A 142 4.56 19.76 6.25
CA THR A 142 5.47 19.80 7.40
C THR A 142 6.35 18.54 7.52
N THR A 143 7.38 18.60 8.35
CA THR A 143 8.23 17.45 8.63
C THR A 143 7.58 16.52 9.68
N TYR A 144 7.65 15.22 9.43
CA TYR A 144 7.24 14.14 10.32
C TYR A 144 8.38 13.14 10.54
N TYR A 145 8.24 12.28 11.55
CA TYR A 145 9.14 11.16 11.79
C TYR A 145 8.40 9.82 11.65
N ILE A 146 8.94 8.91 10.84
CA ILE A 146 8.53 7.51 10.81
C ILE A 146 8.92 6.87 12.15
N SER A 147 7.94 6.46 12.96
CA SER A 147 8.18 5.84 14.26
C SER A 147 8.86 4.46 14.16
N PRO A 148 9.60 4.02 15.20
CA PRO A 148 10.15 2.68 15.30
C PRO A 148 9.13 1.56 15.05
N GLY A 149 9.52 0.60 14.22
CA GLY A 149 8.66 -0.44 13.65
C GLY A 149 8.19 -0.12 12.22
N GLY A 150 8.10 1.17 11.86
CA GLY A 150 7.74 1.66 10.53
C GLY A 150 8.87 1.55 9.50
N GLU A 151 10.14 1.62 9.93
CA GLU A 151 11.35 1.57 9.09
C GLU A 151 11.47 0.27 8.27
N LYS A 152 10.77 -0.78 8.70
CA LYS A 152 10.69 -2.09 8.03
C LYS A 152 9.49 -2.21 7.09
N ALA A 153 8.79 -1.12 6.77
CA ALA A 153 7.65 -1.12 5.86
C ALA A 153 8.10 -1.22 4.41
N LYS A 154 7.37 -2.01 3.63
CA LYS A 154 7.73 -2.39 2.27
C LYS A 154 6.51 -2.41 1.37
N LEU A 155 6.71 -2.13 0.10
CA LEU A 155 5.69 -2.29 -0.92
C LEU A 155 5.39 -3.77 -1.17
N LYS A 156 4.14 -4.03 -1.49
CA LYS A 156 3.62 -5.31 -1.93
C LYS A 156 2.66 -5.10 -3.09
N ILE A 157 2.50 -6.11 -3.92
CA ILE A 157 1.45 -6.18 -4.95
C ILE A 157 0.64 -7.46 -4.77
N LYS A 158 -0.52 -7.56 -5.42
CA LYS A 158 -1.30 -8.80 -5.49
C LYS A 158 -0.66 -9.75 -6.50
N LYS A 159 -0.54 -11.04 -6.16
CA LYS A 159 0.02 -12.05 -7.07
C LYS A 159 -0.80 -12.16 -8.37
N GLU A 160 -2.09 -11.88 -8.29
CA GLU A 160 -2.98 -11.90 -9.46
C GLU A 160 -2.61 -10.85 -10.51
N ASP A 161 -2.00 -9.72 -10.12
CA ASP A 161 -1.63 -8.66 -11.06
C ASP A 161 -0.40 -9.08 -11.90
N ILE A 162 0.59 -9.75 -11.30
CA ILE A 162 1.72 -10.37 -12.02
C ILE A 162 1.23 -11.32 -13.13
N TYR A 163 0.17 -12.09 -12.86
CA TYR A 163 -0.41 -13.01 -13.85
C TYR A 163 -1.18 -12.29 -14.98
N LYS A 164 -1.69 -11.08 -14.76
CA LYS A 164 -2.27 -10.27 -15.85
C LYS A 164 -1.17 -9.79 -16.79
N PHE A 165 -0.05 -9.34 -16.23
CA PHE A 165 1.10 -8.82 -16.99
C PHE A 165 1.66 -9.92 -17.91
N LYS A 166 1.92 -11.12 -17.36
CA LYS A 166 2.35 -12.30 -18.14
C LYS A 166 1.38 -12.72 -19.26
N LYS A 167 0.08 -12.39 -19.18
CA LYS A 167 -0.91 -12.74 -20.22
C LYS A 167 -0.86 -11.84 -21.44
N GLN A 168 -0.07 -10.76 -21.43
CA GLN A 168 0.18 -9.94 -22.63
C GLN A 168 1.18 -10.59 -23.59
N GLU A 169 1.85 -11.68 -23.20
CA GLU A 169 2.72 -12.46 -24.08
C GLU A 169 1.90 -13.20 -25.16
N ARG A 170 2.30 -13.02 -26.43
CA ARG A 170 1.73 -13.76 -27.56
C ARG A 170 2.43 -15.09 -27.75
N VAL A 171 1.74 -16.20 -27.49
CA VAL A 171 2.19 -17.54 -27.89
C VAL A 171 2.14 -17.66 -29.42
N ALA A 172 3.25 -18.06 -30.05
CA ALA A 172 3.26 -18.33 -31.49
C ALA A 172 2.61 -19.70 -31.78
N PRO A 173 1.74 -19.82 -32.80
CA PRO A 173 1.03 -21.06 -33.10
C PRO A 173 1.89 -22.14 -33.77
N GLY A 174 3.17 -21.85 -34.05
CA GLY A 174 4.00 -22.65 -34.95
C GLY A 174 3.66 -22.40 -36.43
N GLN A 175 4.49 -22.93 -37.32
CA GLN A 175 4.27 -22.90 -38.77
C GLN A 175 4.67 -24.27 -39.34
N SER A 176 3.79 -24.89 -40.12
CA SER A 176 4.06 -26.15 -40.81
C SER A 176 4.69 -25.91 -42.18
N VAL A 177 5.60 -26.79 -42.59
CA VAL A 177 6.12 -26.80 -43.97
C VAL A 177 5.03 -27.35 -44.88
N SER A 178 4.63 -26.57 -45.87
CA SER A 178 3.69 -27.02 -46.91
C SER A 178 4.47 -27.69 -48.03
N THR A 179 4.61 -29.01 -47.98
CA THR A 179 5.12 -29.81 -49.10
C THR A 179 4.17 -29.67 -50.30
N LYS A 180 4.73 -29.43 -51.49
CA LYS A 180 3.99 -29.47 -52.77
C LYS A 180 4.03 -30.85 -53.37
#